data_AF-A0A127SC77-F1
#
_entry.id   AF-A0A127SC77-F1
#
_cell.length_a   1.000
_cell.length_b   1.000
_cell.length_c   1.000
_cell.angle_alpha   90.00
_cell.angle_beta   90.00
_cell.angle_gamma   90.00
#
_symmetry.space_group_name_H-M   'P 1'
#
loop_
_entity.id
_entity.type
_entity.pdbx_description
1 polymer ?
#
loop_
_entity_poly.entity_id
_entity_poly.type
_entity_poly.pdbx_seq_one_letter_code
_entity_poly.pdbx_strand_id
1 'polypeptide(L)' 'QYSLALYDNQQLAPGKYELRISYENEHELNETMHQLLSDMHREANLCNCNVDVNAWEEGTERRW' A
#
# COMPACT_ATOMS: atom_id res chain seq x y z
N GLN A 1 -2.53 -6.45 12.24
CA GLN A 1 -2.79 -7.42 11.15
C GLN A 1 -2.94 -6.59 9.89
N TYR A 2 -2.04 -6.78 8.94
CA TYR A 2 -2.08 -6.10 7.66
C TYR A 2 -3.25 -6.59 6.81
N SER A 3 -4.02 -5.68 6.21
CA SER A 3 -5.07 -6.03 5.26
C SER A 3 -5.36 -4.88 4.30
N LEU A 4 -5.36 -5.17 3.00
CA LEU A 4 -5.79 -4.21 1.97
C LEU A 4 -7.28 -3.87 2.07
N ALA A 5 -8.09 -4.72 2.72
CA ALA A 5 -9.51 -4.47 2.90
C ALA A 5 -9.82 -3.21 3.74
N LEU A 6 -8.82 -2.65 4.44
CA LEU A 6 -8.95 -1.39 5.16
C LEU A 6 -8.97 -0.16 4.23
N TYR A 7 -8.62 -0.33 2.95
CA TYR A 7 -8.46 0.76 1.98
C TYR A 7 -9.40 0.61 0.77
N ASP A 8 -10.61 0.08 1.00
CA ASP A 8 -11.61 -0.20 -0.03
C ASP A 8 -11.00 -0.78 -1.32
N ASN A 9 -10.13 -1.80 -1.16
CA ASN A 9 -9.29 -2.24 -2.25
C ASN A 9 -10.08 -2.92 -3.37
N GLN A 10 -9.66 -2.66 -4.60
CA GLN A 10 -10.15 -3.35 -5.78
C GLN A 10 -8.98 -4.06 -6.46
N GLN A 11 -9.11 -5.38 -6.68
CA GLN A 11 -8.13 -6.10 -7.47
C GLN A 11 -8.35 -5.82 -8.96
N LEU A 12 -7.34 -5.26 -9.62
CA LEU A 12 -7.37 -5.01 -11.06
C LEU A 12 -6.79 -6.20 -11.85
N ALA A 13 -5.75 -6.83 -11.31
CA ALA A 13 -5.10 -8.02 -11.85
C ALA A 13 -4.39 -8.80 -10.72
N PRO A 14 -3.89 -10.03 -10.96
CA PRO A 14 -3.01 -10.70 -10.01
C PRO A 14 -1.81 -9.80 -9.65
N GLY A 15 -1.66 -9.49 -8.37
CA GLY A 15 -0.59 -8.62 -7.86
C GLY A 15 -0.80 -7.11 -8.08
N LYS A 16 -1.90 -6.67 -8.71
CA LYS A 16 -2.21 -5.24 -8.91
C LYS A 16 -3.54 -4.88 -8.26
N TYR A 17 -3.48 -3.93 -7.34
CA TYR A 17 -4.63 -3.45 -6.59
C TYR A 17 -4.73 -1.92 -6.71
N GLU A 18 -5.96 -1.45 -6.79
CA GLU A 18 -6.31 -0.05 -6.56
C GLU A 18 -6.76 0.10 -5.11
N LEU A 19 -6.32 1.17 -4.46
CA LEU A 19 -6.65 1.49 -3.07
C LEU A 19 -7.30 2.87 -3.00
N ARG A 20 -8.24 3.04 -2.08
CA ARG A 20 -8.78 4.36 -1.71
C ARG A 20 -8.32 4.70 -0.31
N ILE A 21 -7.57 5.79 -0.20
CA ILE A 21 -6.97 6.24 1.05
C ILE A 21 -7.50 7.65 1.31
N SER A 22 -8.26 7.81 2.40
CA SER A 22 -8.65 9.11 2.90
C SER A 22 -7.52 9.72 3.71
N TYR A 23 -7.21 10.99 3.47
CA TYR A 23 -6.18 11.73 4.20
C TYR A 23 -6.56 13.21 4.27
N GLU A 24 -6.21 13.88 5.37
CA GLU A 24 -6.45 15.32 5.55
C GLU A 24 -5.34 16.18 4.95
N ASN A 25 -4.11 15.64 4.89
CA ASN A 25 -2.94 16.34 4.37
C ASN A 25 -1.88 15.37 3.83
N GLU A 26 -0.90 15.91 3.11
CA GLU A 26 0.14 15.10 2.47
C GLU A 26 1.03 14.34 3.45
N HIS A 27 1.25 14.86 4.65
CA HIS A 27 2.08 14.18 5.65
C HIS A 27 1.39 12.89 6.12
N GLU A 28 0.09 12.95 6.40
CA GLU A 28 -0.71 11.79 6.78
C GLU A 28 -0.76 10.73 5.67
N LEU A 29 -0.90 11.15 4.41
CA LEU A 29 -0.84 10.25 3.27
C LEU A 29 0.51 9.51 3.23
N ASN A 30 1.62 10.23 3.37
CA ASN A 30 2.95 9.63 3.34
C ASN A 30 3.17 8.63 4.49
N GLU A 31 2.77 8.98 5.71
CA GLU A 31 2.85 8.05 6.86
C GLU A 31 2.00 6.81 6.62
N THR A 32 0.79 6.98 6.08
CA THR A 32 -0.11 5.86 5.76
C THR A 32 0.51 4.93 4.72
N MET A 33 1.10 5.48 3.66
CA MET A 33 1.77 4.70 2.61
C MET A 33 3.01 3.98 3.14
N HIS A 34 3.86 4.66 3.92
CA HIS A 34 5.03 4.03 4.52
C HIS A 34 4.66 2.89 5.47
N GLN A 35 3.63 3.08 6.30
CA GLN A 35 3.15 2.04 7.20
C GLN A 35 2.60 0.86 6.42
N LEU A 36 1.82 1.11 5.36
CA LEU A 36 1.25 0.08 4.50
C LEU A 36 2.33 -0.80 3.86
N LEU A 37 3.33 -0.17 3.24
CA LEU A 37 4.43 -0.88 2.58
C LEU A 37 5.30 -1.63 3.60
N SER A 38 5.55 -1.04 4.77
CA SER A 38 6.28 -1.70 5.85
C SER A 38 5.54 -2.92 6.38
N ASP A 39 4.23 -2.84 6.49
CA ASP A 39 3.36 -3.93 6.91
C ASP A 39 3.40 -5.10 5.91
N MET A 40 3.35 -4.83 4.61
CA MET A 40 3.51 -5.85 3.56
C MET A 40 4.85 -6.59 3.68
N HIS A 41 5.96 -5.84 3.83
CA HIS A 41 7.28 -6.42 4.00
C HIS A 41 7.37 -7.26 5.28
N ARG A 42 6.78 -6.78 6.39
CA ARG A 42 6.75 -7.52 7.65
C ARG A 42 6.00 -8.83 7.51
N GLU A 43 4.82 -8.85 6.90
CA GLU A 43 4.06 -10.09 6.68
C GLU A 43 4.81 -11.06 5.75
N ALA A 44 5.43 -10.55 4.68
CA ALA A 44 6.26 -11.37 3.81
C ALA A 44 7.41 -12.04 4.59
N ASN A 45 8.11 -11.26 5.42
CA ASN A 45 9.18 -11.77 6.29
C ASN A 45 8.67 -12.84 7.27
N LEU A 46 7.49 -12.65 7.87
CA LEU A 46 6.87 -13.65 8.76
C LEU A 46 6.55 -14.96 8.03
N CYS A 47 6.23 -14.89 6.73
CA CYS A 47 6.04 -16.05 5.86
C CYS A 47 7.35 -16.60 5.28
N ASN A 48 8.51 -16.05 5.66
CA ASN A 48 9.82 -16.37 5.06
C ASN A 48 9.83 -16.19 3.53
N CYS A 49 9.10 -15.18 3.06
CA CYS A 49 8.95 -14.76 1.67
C CYS A 49 9.54 -13.36 1.48
N ASN A 50 9.92 -13.05 0.23
CA ASN A 50 10.27 -11.69 -0.17
C ASN A 50 9.11 -11.07 -0.96
N VAL A 51 8.91 -9.78 -0.78
CA VAL A 51 7.95 -9.00 -1.56
C VAL A 51 8.66 -7.78 -2.13
N ASP A 52 8.37 -7.47 -3.39
CA ASP A 52 8.72 -6.22 -4.04
C ASP A 52 7.41 -5.49 -4.31
N VAL A 53 7.22 -4.34 -3.66
CA VAL A 53 5.99 -3.56 -3.75
C VAL A 53 6.36 -2.14 -4.15
N ASN A 54 5.62 -1.63 -5.12
CA ASN A 54 5.68 -0.23 -5.53
C ASN A 54 4.27 0.33 -5.52
N ALA A 55 4.11 1.56 -5.06
CA ALA A 55 2.84 2.26 -5.04
C ALA A 55 2.94 3.62 -5.72
N TRP A 56 1.83 4.04 -6.33
CA TRP A 56 1.77 5.33 -6.99
C TRP A 56 0.35 5.87 -7.01
N GLU A 57 0.25 7.20 -7.03
CA GLU A 57 -1.01 7.90 -7.23
C GLU A 57 -1.22 8.16 -8.72
N GLU A 58 -2.39 7.75 -9.23
CA GLU A 58 -2.75 7.95 -10.64
C GLU A 58 -2.97 9.46 -10.92
N GLY A 59 -2.43 9.93 -12.05
CA GLY A 59 -2.54 11.33 -12.44
C GLY A 59 -1.53 12.28 -11.75
N THR A 60 -0.63 11.76 -10.92
CA THR A 60 0.45 12.54 -10.30
C THR A 60 1.82 11.87 -10.45
N GLU A 61 2.87 12.61 -10.06
CA GLU A 61 4.25 12.10 -10.01
C GLU A 61 4.58 11.42 -8.66
N ARG A 62 3.61 11.29 -7.74
CA ARG A 62 3.88 10.72 -6.41
C ARG A 62 4.05 9.21 -6.47
N ARG A 63 5.12 8.72 -5.84
CA ARG A 63 5.52 7.30 -5.81
C ARG A 63 6.02 6.96 -4.40
N TRP A 64 5.76 5.73 -3.96
CA TRP A 64 6.26 5.14 -2.72
C TRP A 64 6.80 3.74 -2.99
#